data_AF-A0A3N6AQE0-F1
#
_entry.id   AF-A0A3N6AQE0-F1
#
_cell.length_a   1.000
_cell.length_b   1.000
_cell.length_c   1.000
_cell.angle_alpha   90.00
_cell.angle_beta   90.00
_cell.angle_gamma   90.00
#
_symmetry.space_group_name_H-M   'P 1'
#
loop_
_entity.id
_entity.type
_entity.pdbx_description
1 polymer ?
#
loop_
_entity_poly.entity_id
_entity_poly.type
_entity_poly.pdbx_seq_one_letter_code
_entity_poly.pdbx_strand_id
1 'polypeptide(L)'
;MLLRLLSRLKIKRTRPFSGSKVREIFQKKYTSFKSVLEANSELLKIISDFEQKLSENSFFPMAYIRTQTARVIFHAERMVKSFEQLSGRPYPPFREMLNRMNDLFAEQRDKKPAPATTDYVIPYTSINKEMIAAVGGKSANLGEINALGFPIPRGFAITTKAFHELIQANDLLDQIRMQKMELNTNDPESIDRISRNIQDLFLKAIVPPPVEQAILDAYVRFVDDRKQTHVALRSSAIGEDSDLTFAGQYLTVLNVPPDKI
;
A
#
# COMPACT_ATOMS: atom_id res chain seq x y z
N MET A 1 -13.59 -80.80 10.04
CA MET A 1 -13.58 -80.07 8.74
C MET A 1 -13.09 -78.62 8.86
N LEU A 2 -13.20 -77.96 10.03
CA LEU A 2 -12.74 -76.57 10.26
C LEU A 2 -11.22 -76.38 10.46
N LEU A 3 -10.48 -77.40 10.90
CA LEU A 3 -9.01 -77.29 11.13
C LEU A 3 -8.15 -77.32 9.86
N ARG A 4 -8.70 -77.72 8.70
CA ARG A 4 -8.00 -77.69 7.40
C ARG A 4 -8.15 -76.37 6.65
N LEU A 5 -9.05 -75.48 7.09
CA LEU A 5 -9.30 -74.19 6.43
C LEU A 5 -8.33 -73.08 6.93
N LEU A 6 -7.79 -73.23 8.14
CA LEU A 6 -6.87 -72.26 8.75
C LEU A 6 -5.42 -72.39 8.27
N SER A 7 -5.04 -73.47 7.58
CA SER A 7 -3.67 -73.67 7.07
C SER A 7 -3.39 -72.95 5.74
N ARG A 8 -4.41 -72.35 5.11
CA ARG A 8 -4.27 -71.61 3.83
C ARG A 8 -4.14 -70.10 3.98
N LEU A 9 -4.29 -69.56 5.18
CA LEU A 9 -4.01 -68.15 5.45
C LEU A 9 -2.52 -68.00 5.80
N LYS A 10 -1.67 -68.00 4.77
CA LYS A 10 -0.33 -67.40 4.86
C LYS A 10 -0.50 -65.90 5.14
N ILE A 11 -0.72 -65.56 6.41
CA ILE A 11 -0.52 -64.21 6.90
C ILE A 11 0.96 -63.91 6.63
N LYS A 12 1.23 -63.15 5.57
CA LYS A 12 2.55 -62.53 5.36
C LYS A 12 2.80 -61.66 6.58
N ARG A 13 3.53 -62.19 7.57
CA ARG A 13 4.16 -61.37 8.61
C ARG A 13 5.00 -60.32 7.87
N THR A 14 4.49 -59.10 7.79
CA THR A 14 5.27 -57.94 7.39
C THR A 14 6.50 -57.91 8.29
N ARG A 15 7.70 -57.97 7.68
CA ARG A 15 8.96 -57.90 8.42
C ARG A 15 8.90 -56.69 9.38
N PRO A 16 9.28 -56.84 10.65
CA PRO A 16 9.33 -55.70 11.57
C PRO A 16 10.25 -54.63 10.97
N PHE A 17 9.81 -53.38 11.00
CA PHE A 17 10.64 -52.25 10.59
C PHE A 17 11.97 -52.29 11.36
N SER A 18 13.10 -52.10 10.68
CA SER A 18 14.38 -51.95 11.39
C SER A 18 14.30 -50.76 12.35
N GLY A 19 14.90 -50.87 13.54
CA GLY A 19 14.89 -49.78 14.53
C GLY A 19 15.39 -48.44 13.98
N SER A 20 16.28 -48.47 12.99
CA SER A 20 16.74 -47.29 12.24
C SER A 20 15.62 -46.57 11.48
N LYS A 21 14.71 -47.32 10.83
CA LYS A 21 13.62 -46.77 10.02
C LYS A 21 12.50 -46.19 10.89
N VAL A 22 12.22 -46.80 12.04
CA VAL A 22 11.29 -46.25 13.04
C VAL A 22 11.82 -44.94 13.63
N ARG A 23 13.12 -44.90 13.97
CA ARG A 23 13.78 -43.70 14.48
C ARG A 23 13.79 -42.57 13.46
N GLU A 24 14.02 -42.87 12.19
CA GLU A 24 13.98 -41.90 11.10
C GLU A 24 12.58 -41.29 10.90
N ILE A 25 11.53 -42.13 10.91
CA ILE A 25 10.14 -41.68 10.81
C ILE A 25 9.78 -40.79 12.01
N PHE A 26 10.16 -41.20 13.23
CA PHE A 26 9.90 -40.43 14.43
C PHE A 26 10.60 -39.07 14.39
N GLN A 27 11.89 -39.03 13.99
CA GLN A 27 12.65 -37.80 13.87
C GLN A 27 12.03 -36.83 12.86
N LYS A 28 11.63 -37.35 11.68
CA LYS A 28 10.92 -36.55 10.66
C LYS A 28 9.62 -35.94 11.21
N LYS A 29 8.78 -36.75 11.86
CA LYS A 29 7.53 -36.26 12.46
C LYS A 29 7.77 -35.23 13.56
N TYR A 30 8.76 -35.45 14.42
CA TYR A 30 9.11 -34.51 15.48
C TYR A 30 9.58 -33.16 14.93
N THR A 31 10.42 -33.16 13.89
CA THR A 31 10.86 -31.95 13.21
C THR A 31 9.68 -31.20 12.57
N SER A 32 8.78 -31.91 11.89
CA SER A 32 7.57 -31.30 11.31
C SER A 32 6.66 -30.70 12.38
N PHE A 33 6.48 -31.38 13.52
CA PHE A 33 5.71 -30.85 14.66
C PHE A 33 6.32 -29.56 15.22
N LYS A 34 7.64 -29.52 15.46
CA LYS A 34 8.32 -28.29 15.88
C LYS A 34 8.13 -27.15 14.88
N SER A 35 8.26 -27.44 13.59
CA SER A 35 8.10 -26.46 12.52
C SER A 35 6.68 -25.85 12.49
N VAL A 36 5.64 -26.64 12.79
CA VAL A 36 4.27 -26.12 12.96
C VAL A 36 4.19 -25.15 14.15
N LEU A 37 4.73 -25.53 15.31
CA LEU A 37 4.69 -24.69 16.52
C LEU A 37 5.45 -23.37 16.33
N GLU A 38 6.64 -23.43 15.73
CA GLU A 38 7.45 -22.25 15.41
C GLU A 38 6.71 -21.31 14.47
N ALA A 39 6.14 -21.84 13.38
CA ALA A 39 5.38 -21.04 12.43
C ALA A 39 4.14 -20.38 13.07
N ASN A 40 3.42 -21.10 13.92
CA ASN A 40 2.29 -20.56 14.66
C ASN A 40 2.71 -19.44 15.63
N SER A 41 3.83 -19.62 16.35
CA SER A 41 4.35 -18.58 17.25
C SER A 41 4.72 -17.30 16.51
N GLU A 42 5.38 -17.43 15.35
CA GLU A 42 5.72 -16.25 14.53
C GLU A 42 4.48 -15.55 13.97
N LEU A 43 3.46 -16.29 13.53
CA LEU A 43 2.19 -15.69 13.10
C LEU A 43 1.51 -14.91 14.21
N LEU A 44 1.44 -15.47 15.42
CA LEU A 44 0.86 -14.79 16.58
C LEU A 44 1.61 -13.50 16.94
N LYS A 45 2.94 -13.48 16.83
CA LYS A 45 3.73 -12.26 17.02
C LYS A 45 3.38 -11.17 16.00
N ILE A 46 3.21 -11.55 14.73
CA ILE A 46 2.84 -10.60 13.67
C ILE A 46 1.44 -10.05 13.91
N ILE A 47 0.47 -10.89 14.28
CA ILE A 47 -0.90 -10.47 14.62
C ILE A 47 -0.88 -9.50 15.80
N SER A 48 -0.15 -9.83 16.87
CA SER A 48 0.00 -9.00 18.05
C SER A 48 0.63 -7.62 17.75
N ASP A 49 1.66 -7.57 16.90
CA ASP A 49 2.29 -6.31 16.43
C ASP A 49 1.30 -5.46 15.61
N PHE A 50 0.49 -6.08 14.75
CA PHE A 50 -0.56 -5.38 14.02
C PHE A 50 -1.65 -4.81 14.93
N GLU A 51 -2.16 -5.61 15.88
CA GLU A 51 -3.19 -5.18 16.84
C GLU A 51 -2.71 -4.02 17.69
N GLN A 52 -1.48 -4.08 18.20
CA GLN A 52 -0.89 -3.01 18.97
C GLN A 52 -0.82 -1.72 18.15
N LYS A 53 -0.25 -1.77 16.94
CA LYS A 53 -0.13 -0.58 16.09
C LYS A 53 -1.46 0.01 15.65
N LEU A 54 -2.47 -0.82 15.42
CA LEU A 54 -3.82 -0.38 15.11
C LEU A 54 -4.47 0.33 16.31
N SER A 55 -4.23 -0.17 17.52
CA SER A 55 -4.75 0.42 18.76
C SER A 55 -4.12 1.78 19.10
N GLU A 56 -2.84 1.97 18.76
CA GLU A 56 -2.08 3.19 19.03
C GLU A 56 -2.34 4.30 18.00
N ASN A 57 -3.17 4.05 16.97
CA ASN A 57 -3.38 4.95 15.82
C ASN A 57 -2.07 5.39 15.15
N SER A 58 -1.05 4.53 15.20
CA SER A 58 0.30 4.80 14.72
C SER A 58 0.37 4.78 13.18
N PHE A 59 1.23 5.63 12.60
CA PHE A 59 1.47 5.64 11.15
C PHE A 59 1.96 4.28 10.65
N PHE A 60 1.35 3.77 9.57
CA PHE A 60 1.75 2.53 8.90
C PHE A 60 2.49 2.82 7.59
N PRO A 61 3.84 2.74 7.56
CA PRO A 61 4.54 2.76 6.29
C PRO A 61 4.09 1.57 5.44
N MET A 62 3.73 1.81 4.17
CA MET A 62 3.37 0.72 3.25
C MET A 62 4.51 -0.31 3.08
N ALA A 63 5.76 0.09 3.29
CA ALA A 63 6.90 -0.82 3.34
C ALA A 63 6.78 -1.83 4.49
N TYR A 64 6.38 -1.37 5.68
CA TYR A 64 6.14 -2.23 6.83
C TYR A 64 4.98 -3.21 6.57
N ILE A 65 3.85 -2.72 6.02
CA ILE A 65 2.70 -3.58 5.67
C ILE A 65 3.15 -4.68 4.71
N ARG A 66 3.86 -4.33 3.62
CA ARG A 66 4.37 -5.31 2.64
C ARG A 66 5.28 -6.36 3.28
N THR A 67 6.19 -5.94 4.16
CA THR A 67 7.09 -6.85 4.87
C THR A 67 6.31 -7.81 5.77
N GLN A 68 5.36 -7.33 6.56
CA GLN A 68 4.59 -8.19 7.45
C GLN A 68 3.67 -9.14 6.66
N THR A 69 3.02 -8.68 5.59
CA THR A 69 2.22 -9.56 4.71
C THR A 69 3.07 -10.70 4.13
N ALA A 70 4.28 -10.41 3.64
CA ALA A 70 5.18 -11.44 3.13
C ALA A 70 5.57 -12.47 4.21
N ARG A 71 5.81 -12.00 5.46
CA ARG A 71 6.09 -12.90 6.59
C ARG A 71 4.90 -13.77 6.95
N VAL A 72 3.68 -13.23 6.96
CA VAL A 72 2.45 -14.00 7.21
C VAL A 72 2.31 -15.14 6.19
N ILE A 73 2.45 -14.82 4.90
CA ILE A 73 2.38 -15.83 3.82
C ILE A 73 3.42 -16.92 4.06
N PHE A 74 4.69 -16.54 4.27
CA PHE A 74 5.79 -17.47 4.49
C PHE A 74 5.53 -18.44 5.66
N HIS A 75 5.09 -17.92 6.81
CA HIS A 75 4.84 -18.76 7.98
C HIS A 75 3.58 -19.63 7.81
N ALA A 76 2.54 -19.13 7.15
CA ALA A 76 1.33 -19.89 6.87
C ALA A 76 1.62 -21.07 5.91
N GLU A 77 2.40 -20.84 4.85
CA GLU A 77 2.87 -21.89 3.93
C GLU A 77 3.73 -22.94 4.65
N ARG A 78 4.68 -22.48 5.49
CA ARG A 78 5.53 -23.36 6.28
C ARG A 78 4.70 -24.23 7.23
N MET A 79 3.67 -23.65 7.86
CA MET A 79 2.78 -24.36 8.77
C MET A 79 1.99 -25.46 8.05
N VAL A 80 1.37 -25.15 6.90
CA VAL A 80 0.61 -26.12 6.10
C VAL A 80 1.52 -27.24 5.59
N LYS A 81 2.68 -26.91 5.03
CA LYS A 81 3.65 -27.92 4.56
C LYS A 81 4.12 -28.84 5.68
N SER A 82 4.40 -28.29 6.86
CA SER A 82 4.84 -29.06 8.02
C SER A 82 3.72 -29.96 8.56
N PHE A 83 2.48 -29.48 8.55
CA PHE A 83 1.29 -30.26 8.92
C PHE A 83 1.04 -31.44 7.97
N GLU A 84 1.15 -31.24 6.66
CA GLU A 84 1.00 -32.30 5.66
C GLU A 84 2.08 -33.39 5.82
N GLN A 85 3.32 -32.98 6.10
CA GLN A 85 4.42 -33.92 6.40
C GLN A 85 4.16 -34.71 7.69
N LEU A 86 3.64 -34.06 8.73
CA LEU A 86 3.32 -34.68 10.01
C LEU A 86 2.17 -35.70 9.89
N SER A 87 1.11 -35.32 9.18
CA SER A 87 -0.08 -36.14 8.94
C SER A 87 0.16 -37.23 7.90
N GLY A 88 1.18 -37.09 7.06
CA GLY A 88 1.54 -38.04 6.01
C GLY A 88 0.59 -38.02 4.81
N ARG A 89 -0.24 -36.97 4.68
CA ARG A 89 -1.16 -36.80 3.56
C ARG A 89 -1.31 -35.32 3.20
N PRO A 90 -1.57 -35.00 1.92
CA PRO A 90 -1.92 -33.65 1.53
C PRO A 90 -3.26 -33.23 2.15
N TYR A 91 -3.44 -31.93 2.33
CA TYR A 91 -4.68 -31.33 2.81
C TYR A 91 -5.10 -30.17 1.90
N PRO A 92 -5.76 -30.47 0.76
CA PRO A 92 -6.10 -29.48 -0.26
C PRO A 92 -6.81 -28.22 0.25
N PRO A 93 -7.76 -28.28 1.21
CA PRO A 93 -8.45 -27.08 1.70
C PRO A 93 -7.51 -26.02 2.29
N PHE A 94 -6.40 -26.43 2.92
CA PHE A 94 -5.43 -25.48 3.46
C PHE A 94 -4.60 -24.82 2.35
N ARG A 95 -4.29 -25.54 1.28
CA ARG A 95 -3.59 -24.97 0.13
C ARG A 95 -4.48 -24.00 -0.64
N GLU A 96 -5.76 -24.35 -0.82
CA GLU A 96 -6.75 -23.47 -1.44
C GLU A 96 -6.92 -22.17 -0.64
N MET A 97 -6.97 -22.26 0.69
CA MET A 97 -7.03 -21.07 1.55
C MET A 97 -5.77 -20.20 1.42
N LEU A 98 -4.58 -20.81 1.40
CA LEU A 98 -3.32 -20.07 1.19
C LEU A 98 -3.28 -19.36 -0.17
N ASN A 99 -3.70 -20.03 -1.24
CA ASN A 99 -3.78 -19.43 -2.56
C ASN A 99 -4.75 -18.25 -2.56
N ARG A 100 -5.94 -18.42 -1.96
CA ARG A 100 -6.91 -17.33 -1.83
C ARG A 100 -6.35 -16.15 -1.03
N MET A 101 -5.59 -16.39 0.04
CA MET A 101 -4.93 -15.32 0.79
C MET A 101 -3.88 -14.60 -0.07
N ASN A 102 -3.07 -15.34 -0.82
CA ASN A 102 -2.07 -14.77 -1.73
C ASN A 102 -2.74 -13.90 -2.80
N ASP A 103 -3.84 -14.37 -3.40
CA ASP A 103 -4.60 -13.62 -4.40
C ASP A 103 -5.20 -12.35 -3.80
N LEU A 104 -5.81 -12.42 -2.61
CA LEU A 104 -6.33 -11.25 -1.90
C LEU A 104 -5.22 -10.22 -1.60
N PHE A 105 -4.05 -10.66 -1.17
CA PHE A 105 -2.93 -9.75 -0.90
C PHE A 105 -2.35 -9.15 -2.19
N ALA A 106 -2.32 -9.91 -3.29
CA ALA A 106 -1.92 -9.40 -4.60
C ALA A 106 -2.91 -8.35 -5.12
N GLU A 107 -4.21 -8.64 -5.08
CA GLU A 107 -5.26 -7.69 -5.47
C GLU A 107 -5.20 -6.38 -4.68
N GLN A 108 -4.95 -6.44 -3.36
CA GLN A 108 -4.85 -5.25 -2.53
C GLN A 108 -3.53 -4.48 -2.75
N ARG A 109 -2.46 -5.17 -3.15
CA ARG A 109 -1.19 -4.54 -3.51
C ARG A 109 -1.29 -3.78 -4.84
N ASP A 110 -2.07 -4.30 -5.78
CA ASP A 110 -2.20 -3.76 -7.13
C ASP A 110 -3.43 -2.85 -7.31
N LYS A 111 -4.34 -2.80 -6.32
CA LYS A 111 -5.36 -1.75 -6.23
C LYS A 111 -4.69 -0.40 -6.06
N LYS A 112 -4.50 0.30 -7.17
CA LYS A 112 -4.33 1.75 -7.18
C LYS A 112 -5.49 2.33 -6.35
N PRO A 113 -5.24 3.14 -5.31
CA PRO A 113 -6.33 3.71 -4.52
C PRO A 113 -7.29 4.39 -5.48
N ALA A 114 -8.58 4.04 -5.37
CA ALA A 114 -9.61 4.70 -6.15
C ALA A 114 -9.49 6.21 -5.91
N PRO A 115 -9.58 7.05 -6.95
CA PRO A 115 -9.43 8.48 -6.77
C PRO A 115 -10.52 8.96 -5.81
N ALA A 116 -10.13 9.78 -4.83
CA ALA A 116 -11.04 10.30 -3.81
C ALA A 116 -12.13 11.23 -4.38
N THR A 117 -12.02 11.59 -5.66
CA THR A 117 -12.97 12.40 -6.42
C THR A 117 -12.90 12.06 -7.91
N THR A 118 -13.97 12.32 -8.65
CA THR A 118 -14.01 12.25 -10.11
C THR A 118 -13.61 13.55 -10.80
N ASP A 119 -13.48 14.66 -10.08
CA ASP A 119 -13.20 15.96 -10.67
C ASP A 119 -11.70 16.30 -10.60
N TYR A 120 -11.18 17.02 -11.61
CA TYR A 120 -9.79 17.51 -11.60
C TYR A 120 -9.61 18.76 -10.74
N VAL A 121 -10.67 19.51 -10.53
CA VAL A 121 -10.71 20.78 -9.79
C VAL A 121 -11.99 20.87 -8.98
N ILE A 122 -11.92 21.44 -7.78
CA ILE A 122 -13.09 21.64 -6.91
C ILE A 122 -13.06 23.07 -6.37
N PRO A 123 -14.10 23.89 -6.57
CA PRO A 123 -14.14 25.25 -6.03
C PRO A 123 -14.18 25.21 -4.50
N TYR A 124 -13.54 26.19 -3.85
CA TYR A 124 -13.47 26.21 -2.38
C TYR A 124 -14.84 26.22 -1.70
N THR A 125 -15.85 26.78 -2.35
CA THR A 125 -17.23 26.80 -1.87
C THR A 125 -17.90 25.43 -1.83
N SER A 126 -17.34 24.42 -2.48
CA SER A 126 -17.85 23.04 -2.51
C SER A 126 -16.96 22.05 -1.75
N ILE A 127 -15.91 22.52 -1.09
CA ILE A 127 -15.01 21.68 -0.28
C ILE A 127 -15.52 21.62 1.17
N ASN A 128 -15.45 20.44 1.76
CA ASN A 128 -15.66 20.22 3.20
C ASN A 128 -14.48 19.42 3.82
N LYS A 129 -14.50 19.24 5.14
CA LYS A 129 -13.46 18.49 5.87
C LYS A 129 -13.32 17.04 5.45
N GLU A 130 -14.38 16.37 5.00
CA GLU A 130 -14.29 14.97 4.60
C GLU A 130 -13.48 14.77 3.32
N MET A 131 -13.27 15.85 2.55
CA MET A 131 -12.58 15.81 1.26
C MET A 131 -11.04 15.91 1.36
N ILE A 132 -10.44 15.75 2.54
CA ILE A 132 -8.97 15.76 2.74
C ILE A 132 -8.24 14.84 1.75
N ALA A 133 -8.78 13.65 1.47
CA ALA A 133 -8.17 12.71 0.52
C ALA A 133 -8.20 13.21 -0.94
N ALA A 134 -9.12 14.13 -1.27
CA ALA A 134 -9.27 14.70 -2.60
C ALA A 134 -8.44 15.98 -2.80
N VAL A 135 -8.32 16.83 -1.77
CA VAL A 135 -7.75 18.19 -1.90
C VAL A 135 -6.64 18.53 -0.91
N GLY A 136 -6.28 17.60 -0.01
CA GLY A 136 -5.31 17.81 1.06
C GLY A 136 -5.85 18.60 2.25
N GLY A 137 -5.06 18.69 3.32
CA GLY A 137 -5.49 19.25 4.61
C GLY A 137 -5.83 20.74 4.55
N LYS A 138 -4.96 21.55 3.94
CA LYS A 138 -5.15 23.01 3.86
C LYS A 138 -6.41 23.42 3.11
N SER A 139 -6.65 22.83 1.95
CA SER A 139 -7.84 23.14 1.16
C SER A 139 -9.11 22.69 1.86
N ALA A 140 -9.10 21.52 2.52
CA ALA A 140 -10.21 21.06 3.34
C ALA A 140 -10.50 22.01 4.52
N ASN A 141 -9.47 22.44 5.24
CA ASN A 141 -9.59 23.42 6.33
C ASN A 141 -10.12 24.78 5.83
N LEU A 142 -9.71 25.22 4.64
CA LEU A 142 -10.24 26.45 4.04
C LEU A 142 -11.73 26.31 3.67
N GLY A 143 -12.15 25.14 3.18
CA GLY A 143 -13.55 24.82 2.94
C GLY A 143 -14.40 24.87 4.22
N GLU A 144 -13.87 24.36 5.34
CA GLU A 144 -14.53 24.45 6.64
C GLU A 144 -14.71 25.89 7.11
N ILE A 145 -13.68 26.73 6.97
CA ILE A 145 -13.76 28.17 7.30
C ILE A 145 -14.90 28.84 6.50
N ASN A 146 -15.02 28.49 5.22
CA ASN A 146 -16.11 28.98 4.38
C ASN A 146 -17.49 28.46 4.82
N ALA A 147 -17.60 27.18 5.20
CA ALA A 147 -18.85 26.59 5.71
C ALA A 147 -19.33 27.25 7.01
N LEU A 148 -18.40 27.76 7.82
CA LEU A 148 -18.67 28.56 9.02
C LEU A 148 -19.08 30.02 8.71
N GLY A 149 -19.15 30.41 7.44
CA GLY A 149 -19.59 31.74 6.99
C GLY A 149 -18.50 32.81 7.04
N PHE A 150 -17.25 32.45 7.30
CA PHE A 150 -16.13 33.40 7.23
C PHE A 150 -15.73 33.67 5.78
N PRO A 151 -15.35 34.91 5.43
CA PRO A 151 -14.90 35.23 4.09
C PRO A 151 -13.58 34.52 3.79
N ILE A 152 -13.55 33.79 2.67
CA ILE A 152 -12.34 33.20 2.11
C ILE A 152 -12.02 33.82 0.75
N PRO A 153 -10.75 33.79 0.30
CA PRO A 153 -10.41 34.17 -1.06
C PRO A 153 -11.14 33.29 -2.07
N ARG A 154 -11.51 33.89 -3.20
CA ARG A 154 -11.99 33.17 -4.37
C ARG A 154 -10.91 32.22 -4.89
N GLY A 155 -11.31 31.01 -5.29
CA GLY A 155 -10.37 30.01 -5.80
C GLY A 155 -10.93 28.59 -5.79
N PHE A 156 -10.03 27.66 -6.11
CA PHE A 156 -10.32 26.24 -6.24
C PHE A 156 -9.08 25.42 -5.86
N ALA A 157 -9.29 24.15 -5.54
CA ALA A 157 -8.23 23.17 -5.34
C ALA A 157 -8.06 22.31 -6.59
N ILE A 158 -6.81 22.05 -6.98
CA ILE A 158 -6.45 21.01 -7.95
C ILE A 158 -6.42 19.68 -7.18
N THR A 159 -7.16 18.68 -7.66
CA THR A 159 -7.41 17.47 -6.88
C THR A 159 -6.29 16.44 -7.02
N THR A 160 -6.30 15.47 -6.11
CA THR A 160 -5.41 14.29 -6.18
C THR A 160 -5.70 13.43 -7.42
N LYS A 161 -6.90 13.51 -8.00
CA LYS A 161 -7.19 12.90 -9.31
C LYS A 161 -6.37 13.54 -10.42
N ALA A 162 -6.31 14.88 -10.49
CA ALA A 162 -5.50 15.58 -11.49
C ALA A 162 -4.02 15.21 -11.38
N PHE A 163 -3.51 15.12 -10.14
CA PHE A 163 -2.16 14.65 -9.88
C PHE A 163 -1.95 13.19 -10.36
N HIS A 164 -2.89 12.28 -10.07
CA HIS A 164 -2.78 10.90 -10.54
C HIS A 164 -2.80 10.76 -12.07
N GLU A 165 -3.56 11.61 -12.76
CA GLU A 165 -3.61 11.66 -14.23
C GLU A 165 -2.27 12.12 -14.79
N LEU A 166 -1.68 13.20 -14.24
CA LEU A 166 -0.35 13.69 -14.60
C LEU A 166 0.70 12.58 -14.45
N ILE A 167 0.68 11.89 -13.32
CA ILE A 167 1.60 10.78 -13.03
C ILE A 167 1.46 9.64 -14.03
N GLN A 168 0.24 9.28 -14.42
CA GLN A 168 -0.02 8.20 -15.37
C GLN A 168 0.36 8.55 -16.79
N ALA A 169 -0.04 9.72 -17.28
CA ALA A 169 0.20 10.14 -18.65
C ALA A 169 1.69 10.28 -19.00
N ASN A 170 2.56 10.39 -17.97
CA ASN A 170 3.99 10.57 -18.12
C ASN A 170 4.80 9.36 -17.61
N ASP A 171 4.16 8.24 -17.28
CA ASP A 171 4.79 7.02 -16.73
C ASP A 171 5.73 7.31 -15.53
N LEU A 172 5.41 8.33 -14.73
CA LEU A 172 6.32 8.85 -13.71
C LEU A 172 6.55 7.85 -12.58
N LEU A 173 5.58 6.98 -12.26
CA LEU A 173 5.74 6.00 -11.19
C LEU A 173 6.87 5.02 -11.46
N ASP A 174 6.97 4.51 -12.68
CA ASP A 174 7.99 3.51 -13.01
C ASP A 174 9.38 4.16 -13.10
N GLN A 175 9.47 5.37 -13.65
CA GLN A 175 10.70 6.15 -13.64
C GLN A 175 11.17 6.48 -12.20
N ILE A 176 10.27 6.91 -11.33
CA ILE A 176 10.58 7.17 -9.91
C ILE A 176 11.00 5.87 -9.20
N ARG A 177 10.36 4.73 -9.49
CA ARG A 177 10.74 3.44 -8.92
C ARG A 177 12.16 3.06 -9.32
N MET A 178 12.54 3.23 -10.59
CA MET A 178 13.89 2.99 -11.06
C MET A 178 14.91 3.87 -10.33
N GLN A 179 14.66 5.18 -10.23
CA GLN A 179 15.53 6.11 -9.48
C GLN A 179 15.70 5.68 -8.01
N LYS A 180 14.62 5.21 -7.38
CA LYS A 180 14.66 4.75 -5.99
C LYS A 180 15.45 3.45 -5.78
N MET A 181 15.65 2.62 -6.80
CA MET A 181 16.49 1.42 -6.68
C MET A 181 17.97 1.77 -6.51
N GLU A 182 18.39 2.93 -7.00
CA GLU A 182 19.76 3.43 -6.87
C GLU A 182 19.99 4.24 -5.57
N LEU A 183 18.93 4.49 -4.80
CA LEU A 183 18.99 5.33 -3.60
C LEU A 183 19.74 4.61 -2.46
N ASN A 184 20.86 5.18 -2.04
CA ASN A 184 21.50 4.82 -0.78
C ASN A 184 21.10 5.80 0.33
N THR A 185 20.31 5.35 1.31
CA THR A 185 19.81 6.20 2.40
C THR A 185 20.89 6.63 3.40
N ASN A 186 22.07 6.01 3.36
CA ASN A 186 23.20 6.38 4.21
C ASN A 186 24.19 7.34 3.52
N ASP A 187 23.91 7.72 2.27
CA ASP A 187 24.72 8.63 1.48
C ASP A 187 23.91 9.89 1.11
N PRO A 188 24.16 11.03 1.78
CA PRO A 188 23.47 12.28 1.50
C PRO A 188 23.59 12.75 0.04
N GLU A 189 24.72 12.50 -0.63
CA GLU A 189 24.91 12.90 -2.03
C GLU A 189 24.02 12.06 -2.96
N SER A 190 23.89 10.76 -2.67
CA SER A 190 22.93 9.90 -3.36
C SER A 190 21.49 10.40 -3.18
N ILE A 191 21.11 10.84 -1.98
CA ILE A 191 19.75 11.36 -1.71
C ILE A 191 19.49 12.64 -2.52
N ASP A 192 20.44 13.59 -2.50
CA ASP A 192 20.29 14.86 -3.22
C ASP A 192 20.22 14.64 -4.73
N ARG A 193 21.13 13.83 -5.29
CA ARG A 193 21.14 13.48 -6.72
C ARG A 193 19.82 12.84 -7.17
N ILE A 194 19.34 11.82 -6.45
CA ILE A 194 18.09 11.13 -6.80
C ILE A 194 16.88 12.07 -6.63
N SER A 195 16.89 12.94 -5.62
CA SER A 195 15.82 13.93 -5.41
C SER A 195 15.75 14.93 -6.56
N ARG A 196 16.89 15.46 -7.03
CA ARG A 196 16.96 16.36 -8.19
C ARG A 196 16.49 15.66 -9.46
N ASN A 197 16.92 14.41 -9.69
CA ASN A 197 16.44 13.63 -10.83
C ASN A 197 14.92 13.50 -10.83
N ILE A 198 14.32 13.19 -9.67
CA ILE A 198 12.86 13.10 -9.54
C ILE A 198 12.19 14.46 -9.79
N GLN A 199 12.75 15.56 -9.26
CA GLN A 199 12.22 16.90 -9.53
C GLN A 199 12.26 17.24 -11.02
N ASP A 200 13.36 16.92 -11.71
CA ASP A 200 13.50 17.11 -13.16
C ASP A 200 12.46 16.31 -13.95
N LEU A 201 12.08 15.11 -13.50
CA LEU A 201 11.00 14.34 -14.12
C LEU A 201 9.67 15.10 -14.04
N PHE A 202 9.34 15.70 -12.90
CA PHE A 202 8.13 16.51 -12.76
C PHE A 202 8.19 17.80 -13.57
N LEU A 203 9.34 18.47 -13.65
CA LEU A 203 9.51 19.69 -14.45
C LEU A 203 9.38 19.44 -15.96
N LYS A 204 9.69 18.22 -16.42
CA LYS A 204 9.56 17.81 -17.82
C LYS A 204 8.22 17.14 -18.13
N ALA A 205 7.42 16.85 -17.12
CA ALA A 205 6.13 16.19 -17.29
C ALA A 205 5.16 17.10 -18.07
N ILE A 206 4.43 16.51 -19.01
CA ILE A 206 3.40 17.20 -19.77
C ILE A 206 2.08 17.09 -19.01
N VAL A 207 1.46 18.23 -18.70
CA VAL A 207 0.13 18.24 -18.10
C VAL A 207 -0.88 17.70 -19.13
N PRO A 208 -1.69 16.68 -18.78
CA PRO A 208 -2.68 16.14 -19.71
C PRO A 208 -3.68 17.23 -20.15
N PRO A 209 -4.04 17.34 -21.44
CA PRO A 209 -4.96 18.39 -21.92
C PRO A 209 -6.29 18.49 -21.15
N PRO A 210 -6.94 17.38 -20.71
CA PRO A 210 -8.15 17.47 -19.91
C PRO A 210 -7.95 18.12 -18.54
N VAL A 211 -6.77 17.93 -17.93
CA VAL A 211 -6.40 18.52 -16.63
C VAL A 211 -6.10 20.00 -16.81
N GLU A 212 -5.29 20.35 -17.82
CA GLU A 212 -4.96 21.73 -18.17
C GLU A 212 -6.23 22.55 -18.43
N GLN A 213 -7.12 22.05 -19.29
CA GLN A 213 -8.37 22.73 -19.61
C GLN A 213 -9.24 22.94 -18.37
N ALA A 214 -9.35 21.92 -17.50
CA ALA A 214 -10.12 22.03 -16.26
C ALA A 214 -9.57 23.12 -15.32
N ILE A 215 -8.24 23.26 -15.23
CA ILE A 215 -7.59 24.31 -14.41
C ILE A 215 -7.85 25.69 -15.00
N LEU A 216 -7.69 25.86 -16.32
CA LEU A 216 -7.91 27.14 -17.00
C LEU A 216 -9.37 27.58 -16.93
N ASP A 217 -10.31 26.65 -17.12
CA ASP A 217 -11.75 26.91 -16.99
C ASP A 217 -12.13 27.29 -15.55
N ALA A 218 -11.57 26.59 -14.56
CA ALA A 218 -11.78 26.90 -13.16
C ALA A 218 -11.21 28.28 -12.78
N TYR A 219 -10.07 28.67 -13.33
CA TYR A 219 -9.50 29.99 -13.13
C TYR A 219 -10.44 31.10 -13.62
N VAL A 220 -10.95 30.98 -14.85
CA VAL A 220 -11.93 31.95 -15.40
C VAL A 220 -13.21 31.97 -14.57
N ARG A 221 -13.69 30.79 -14.14
CA ARG A 221 -14.99 30.66 -13.49
C ARG A 221 -14.99 31.09 -12.02
N PHE A 222 -13.93 30.77 -11.30
CA PHE A 222 -13.90 30.88 -9.84
C PHE A 222 -12.94 31.94 -9.31
N VAL A 223 -12.04 32.47 -10.14
CA VAL A 223 -11.12 33.54 -9.75
C VAL A 223 -11.53 34.85 -10.43
N ASP A 224 -11.40 34.92 -11.75
CA ASP A 224 -11.56 36.16 -12.51
C ASP A 224 -11.92 35.87 -13.98
N ASP A 225 -13.11 36.29 -14.38
CA ASP A 225 -13.64 36.14 -15.73
C ASP A 225 -12.83 36.96 -16.76
N ARG A 226 -12.14 38.02 -16.31
CA ARG A 226 -11.32 38.91 -17.14
C ARG A 226 -9.86 38.48 -17.24
N LYS A 227 -9.43 37.44 -16.51
CA LYS A 227 -8.04 36.94 -16.47
C LYS A 227 -7.01 38.05 -16.18
N GLN A 228 -7.27 38.92 -15.21
CA GLN A 228 -6.35 40.00 -14.81
C GLN A 228 -5.78 39.77 -13.40
N THR A 229 -6.43 38.92 -12.62
CA THR A 229 -6.12 38.69 -11.21
C THR A 229 -4.96 37.72 -11.04
N HIS A 230 -3.92 38.14 -10.34
CA HIS A 230 -2.83 37.26 -9.95
C HIS A 230 -3.27 36.32 -8.84
N VAL A 231 -2.75 35.09 -8.83
CA VAL A 231 -3.11 34.06 -7.84
C VAL A 231 -1.92 33.62 -7.00
N ALA A 232 -2.23 32.98 -5.87
CA ALA A 232 -1.25 32.26 -5.07
C ALA A 232 -1.40 30.76 -5.33
N LEU A 233 -0.35 30.12 -5.83
CA LEU A 233 -0.28 28.66 -5.95
C LEU A 233 0.31 28.10 -4.66
N ARG A 234 -0.49 27.31 -3.94
CA ARG A 234 -0.10 26.74 -2.64
C ARG A 234 -0.28 25.23 -2.69
N SER A 235 0.75 24.48 -2.30
CA SER A 235 0.59 23.05 -2.13
C SER A 235 -0.29 22.73 -0.91
N SER A 236 -1.16 21.75 -1.07
CA SER A 236 -2.02 21.18 -0.03
C SER A 236 -1.82 19.67 -0.06
N ALA A 237 -0.89 19.16 0.75
CA ALA A 237 -0.56 17.74 0.76
C ALA A 237 -1.49 16.96 1.71
N ILE A 238 -1.70 15.67 1.40
CA ILE A 238 -2.37 14.74 2.31
C ILE A 238 -1.41 14.47 3.48
N GLY A 239 -1.88 14.64 4.73
CA GLY A 239 -1.09 14.39 5.94
C GLY A 239 -0.18 15.54 6.37
N GLU A 240 -0.26 16.71 5.72
CA GLU A 240 0.50 17.90 6.11
C GLU A 240 0.12 18.41 7.51
N ASP A 241 -1.12 18.17 7.95
CA ASP A 241 -1.65 18.51 9.27
C ASP A 241 -1.58 17.34 10.28
N SER A 242 -0.70 16.35 10.07
CA SER A 242 -0.43 15.28 11.06
C SER A 242 0.53 15.77 12.17
N ASP A 243 0.75 14.97 13.22
CA ASP A 243 1.58 15.33 14.40
C ASP A 243 3.05 15.74 14.08
N LEU A 244 3.47 15.62 12.82
CA LEU A 244 4.77 16.07 12.31
C LEU A 244 4.57 17.32 11.45
N THR A 245 4.99 18.48 11.96
CA THR A 245 4.94 19.75 11.23
C THR A 245 5.99 19.78 10.12
N PHE A 246 5.56 19.76 8.86
CA PHE A 246 6.44 19.79 7.68
C PHE A 246 6.80 21.22 7.23
N ALA A 247 7.09 22.11 8.20
CA ALA A 247 7.38 23.51 7.91
C ALA A 247 8.58 23.65 6.94
N GLY A 248 8.37 24.38 5.84
CA GLY A 248 9.42 24.69 4.86
C GLY A 248 9.68 23.65 3.77
N GLN A 249 8.97 22.51 3.74
CA GLN A 249 9.14 21.49 2.68
C GLN A 249 8.27 21.73 1.44
N TYR A 250 7.27 22.60 1.56
CA TYR A 250 6.19 22.76 0.61
C TYR A 250 6.25 24.12 -0.08
N LEU A 251 6.21 24.13 -1.41
CA LEU A 251 6.34 25.35 -2.22
C LEU A 251 5.05 26.17 -2.19
N THR A 252 5.18 27.47 -1.94
CA THR A 252 4.14 28.46 -2.19
C THR A 252 4.68 29.49 -3.16
N VAL A 253 3.97 29.73 -4.25
CA VAL A 253 4.29 30.75 -5.25
C VAL A 253 3.23 31.83 -5.18
N LEU A 254 3.64 33.07 -4.95
CA LEU A 254 2.75 34.21 -4.83
C LEU A 254 2.76 35.03 -6.12
N ASN A 255 1.69 35.77 -6.35
CA ASN A 255 1.57 36.72 -7.45
C ASN A 255 1.83 36.08 -8.84
N VAL A 256 1.22 34.92 -9.07
CA VAL A 256 1.31 34.20 -10.35
C VAL A 256 0.33 34.82 -11.35
N PRO A 257 0.81 35.31 -12.51
CA PRO A 257 -0.05 35.88 -13.53
C PRO A 257 -0.78 34.78 -14.34
N PRO A 258 -1.89 35.11 -15.01
CA PRO A 258 -2.71 34.13 -15.74
C PRO A 258 -1.97 33.32 -16.82
N ASP A 259 -0.92 33.85 -17.45
CA ASP A 259 -0.11 33.17 -18.47
C ASP A 259 0.90 32.16 -17.90
N LYS A 260 0.98 32.08 -16.56
CA LYS A 260 1.86 31.19 -15.80
C LYS A 260 1.09 30.19 -14.93
N ILE A 261 -0.23 30.12 -15.12
CA ILE A 261 -1.10 29.08 -14.55
C ILE A 261 -1.05 27.86 -15.45
#